data_AF-A0A3C0N941-F1
#
_entry.id   AF-A0A3C0N941-F1
#
_cell.length_a   1.000
_cell.length_b   1.000
_cell.length_c   1.000
_cell.angle_alpha   90.00
_cell.angle_beta   90.00
_cell.angle_gamma   90.00
#
_symmetry.space_group_name_H-M   'P 1'
#
loop_
_entity.id
_entity.type
_entity.pdbx_description
1 polymer ?
#
loop_
_entity_poly.entity_id
_entity_poly.type
_entity_poly.pdbx_seq_one_letter_code
_entity_poly.pdbx_strand_id
1 'polypeptide(L)'
;MNKTQIHLVDGEKGGIGKSFFCRTLIDYCLFKGASVHVVDADTTNPDVSRFYPEISSCLTFSQKESLVFEADRLMHLAASKPVIVNLP
;
A
#
# COMPACT_ATOMS: atom_id res chain seq x y z
N MET A 1 -16.12 5.63 15.86
CA MET A 1 -14.93 5.87 15.03
C MET A 1 -14.68 4.62 14.21
N ASN A 2 -14.50 4.72 12.89
CA ASN A 2 -14.03 3.58 12.10
C ASN A 2 -12.61 3.22 12.57
N LYS A 3 -12.32 1.92 12.68
CA LYS A 3 -11.02 1.43 13.10
C LYS A 3 -10.01 1.73 11.98
N THR A 4 -8.92 2.42 12.30
CA THR A 4 -7.78 2.59 11.38
C THR A 4 -7.20 1.21 11.05
N GLN A 5 -7.09 0.90 9.76
CA GLN A 5 -6.60 -0.39 9.27
C GLN A 5 -5.51 -0.17 8.24
N ILE A 6 -4.33 -0.73 8.53
CA ILE A 6 -3.17 -0.75 7.62
C ILE A 6 -2.74 -2.20 7.49
N HIS A 7 -2.70 -2.70 6.27
CA HIS A 7 -2.26 -4.04 5.92
C HIS A 7 -0.91 -3.93 5.22
N LEU A 8 0.16 -4.36 5.89
CA LEU A 8 1.51 -4.37 5.32
C LEU A 8 1.73 -5.70 4.59
N VAL A 9 2.10 -5.62 3.32
CA VAL A 9 2.47 -6.76 2.49
C VAL A 9 3.98 -6.69 2.27
N ASP A 10 4.69 -7.64 2.86
CA ASP A 10 6.15 -7.71 2.87
C ASP A 10 6.66 -9.10 2.45
N GLY A 11 7.95 -9.19 2.14
CA GLY A 11 8.60 -10.40 1.68
C GLY A 11 10.08 -10.42 2.01
N GLU A 12 10.62 -11.60 2.35
CA GLU A 12 12.04 -11.73 2.75
C GLU A 12 13.02 -11.40 1.60
N LYS A 13 12.59 -11.64 0.34
CA LYS A 13 13.43 -11.52 -0.86
C LYS A 13 12.62 -11.07 -2.07
N GLY A 14 13.30 -10.48 -3.05
CA GLY A 14 12.72 -10.19 -4.37
C GLY A 14 12.32 -11.48 -5.11
N GLY A 15 11.24 -11.41 -5.89
CA GLY A 15 10.81 -12.52 -6.75
C GLY A 15 9.98 -13.62 -6.06
N ILE A 16 9.64 -13.49 -4.78
CA ILE A 16 8.84 -14.50 -4.05
C ILE A 16 7.33 -14.42 -4.32
N GLY A 17 6.88 -13.47 -5.15
CA GLY A 17 5.45 -13.27 -5.45
C GLY A 17 4.72 -12.24 -4.57
N LYS A 18 5.44 -11.41 -3.81
CA LYS A 18 4.88 -10.33 -2.97
C LYS A 18 3.86 -9.46 -3.71
N SER A 19 4.24 -8.87 -4.85
CA SER A 19 3.34 -8.01 -5.63
C SER A 19 2.17 -8.77 -6.25
N PHE A 20 2.32 -10.07 -6.54
CA PHE A 20 1.20 -10.92 -6.98
C PHE A 20 0.19 -11.14 -5.85
N PHE A 21 0.68 -11.45 -4.64
CA PHE A 21 -0.17 -11.56 -3.46
C PHE A 21 -0.87 -10.23 -3.15
N CYS A 22 -0.15 -9.11 -3.20
CA CYS A 22 -0.72 -7.78 -2.95
C CYS A 22 -1.87 -7.47 -3.92
N ARG A 23 -1.67 -7.69 -5.22
CA ARG A 23 -2.73 -7.52 -6.24
C ARG A 23 -3.92 -8.45 -6.00
N THR A 24 -3.67 -9.71 -5.66
CA THR A 24 -4.75 -10.67 -5.34
C THR A 24 -5.58 -10.23 -4.13
N LEU A 25 -4.93 -9.67 -3.10
CA LEU A 25 -5.61 -9.12 -1.94
C LEU A 25 -6.47 -7.89 -2.30
N ILE A 26 -5.93 -7.00 -3.14
CA ILE A 26 -6.67 -5.83 -3.64
C ILE A 26 -7.90 -6.27 -4.44
N ASP A 27 -7.73 -7.17 -5.40
CA ASP A 27 -8.83 -7.70 -6.21
C ASP A 27 -9.89 -8.38 -5.35
N TYR A 28 -9.48 -9.15 -4.33
CA TYR A 28 -10.41 -9.75 -3.37
C TYR A 28 -11.22 -8.69 -2.62
N CYS A 29 -10.58 -7.64 -2.11
CA CYS A 29 -11.26 -6.54 -1.42
C CYS A 29 -12.27 -5.84 -2.33
N LEU A 30 -11.87 -5.50 -3.56
CA LEU A 30 -12.73 -4.86 -4.54
C LEU A 30 -13.91 -5.76 -4.92
N PHE A 31 -13.66 -7.06 -5.15
CA PHE A 31 -14.69 -8.06 -5.42
C PHE A 31 -15.72 -8.16 -4.29
N LYS A 32 -15.28 -8.01 -3.04
CA LYS A 32 -16.16 -8.00 -1.86
C LYS A 32 -16.89 -6.66 -1.65
N GLY A 33 -16.68 -5.68 -2.52
CA GLY A 33 -17.28 -4.34 -2.41
C GLY A 33 -16.62 -3.45 -1.35
N ALA A 34 -15.42 -3.80 -0.89
CA ALA A 34 -14.69 -2.98 0.08
C ALA A 34 -14.00 -1.81 -0.62
N SER A 35 -14.14 -0.60 -0.05
CA SER A 35 -13.36 0.56 -0.48
C SER A 35 -12.03 0.57 0.26
N VAL A 36 -10.94 0.37 -0.48
CA VAL A 36 -9.56 0.39 0.05
C VAL A 36 -8.73 1.44 -0.68
N HIS A 37 -7.65 1.88 -0.04
CA HIS A 37 -6.58 2.65 -0.69
C HIS A 37 -5.32 1.79 -0.77
N VAL A 38 -4.53 1.98 -1.80
CA VAL A 38 -3.29 1.23 -2.02
C VAL A 38 -2.11 2.19 -1.89
N VAL A 39 -1.09 1.76 -1.15
CA VAL A 39 0.21 2.44 -1.12
C VAL A 39 1.24 1.52 -1.73
N ASP A 40 1.93 2.01 -2.75
CA ASP A 40 3.03 1.30 -3.39
C ASP A 40 4.34 1.92 -2.92
N ALA A 41 5.01 1.26 -1.97
CA ALA A 41 6.26 1.75 -1.40
C ALA A 41 7.51 1.21 -2.11
N ASP A 42 7.33 0.30 -3.08
CA ASP A 42 8.38 -0.07 -4.02
C ASP A 42 8.50 1.01 -5.12
N THR A 43 9.26 2.07 -4.83
CA THR A 43 9.52 3.12 -5.83
C THR A 43 10.51 2.68 -6.91
N THR A 44 11.16 1.51 -6.76
CA THR A 44 12.11 1.00 -7.75
C THR A 44 11.37 0.29 -8.89
N ASN A 45 10.31 -0.43 -8.56
CA ASN A 45 9.42 -1.06 -9.52
C ASN A 45 7.96 -0.98 -9.03
N PRO A 46 7.26 0.13 -9.30
CA PRO A 46 5.92 0.40 -8.78
C PRO A 46 4.87 -0.41 -9.55
N ASP A 47 4.90 -1.73 -9.36
CA ASP A 47 4.15 -2.70 -10.13
C ASP A 47 2.72 -2.90 -9.63
N VAL A 48 2.38 -2.43 -8.43
CA VAL A 48 1.00 -2.46 -7.93
C VAL A 48 0.25 -1.22 -8.40
N SER A 49 0.85 -0.03 -8.25
CA SER A 49 0.23 1.24 -8.63
C SER A 49 -0.06 1.35 -10.13
N ARG A 50 0.77 0.72 -10.99
CA ARG A 50 0.50 0.60 -12.43
C ARG A 50 -0.82 -0.11 -12.77
N PHE A 51 -1.27 -1.05 -11.94
CA PHE A 51 -2.51 -1.80 -12.17
C PHE A 51 -3.73 -1.10 -11.54
N TYR A 52 -3.52 -0.28 -10.52
CA TYR A 52 -4.60 0.40 -9.78
C TYR A 52 -4.37 1.91 -9.65
N PRO A 53 -4.20 2.65 -10.77
CA PRO A 53 -3.82 4.06 -10.74
C PRO A 53 -4.84 4.95 -10.01
N GLU A 54 -6.12 4.59 -10.02
CA GLU A 54 -7.20 5.41 -9.43
C GLU A 54 -7.28 5.32 -7.90
N ILE A 55 -6.74 4.24 -7.31
CA ILE A 55 -6.85 3.97 -5.87
C ILE A 55 -5.47 3.83 -5.21
N SER A 56 -4.38 4.16 -5.92
CA SER A 56 -3.03 3.99 -5.43
C SER A 56 -2.28 5.31 -5.24
N SER A 57 -1.27 5.29 -4.38
CA SER A 57 -0.30 6.37 -4.19
C SER A 57 1.07 5.79 -3.93
N CYS A 58 2.12 6.38 -4.48
CA CYS A 58 3.49 5.94 -4.20
C CYS A 58 4.05 6.74 -3.03
N LEU A 59 4.44 6.06 -1.95
CA LEU A 59 5.03 6.69 -0.76
C LEU A 59 6.36 6.01 -0.44
N THR A 60 7.38 6.77 -0.01
CA THR A 60 8.68 6.19 0.35
C THR A 60 8.87 6.21 1.86
N PHE A 61 8.98 5.04 2.47
CA PHE A 61 9.29 4.93 3.90
C PHE A 61 10.80 4.88 4.10
N SER A 62 11.33 5.79 4.92
CA SER A 62 12.76 5.90 5.17
C SER A 62 13.02 6.45 6.57
N GLN A 63 14.18 6.12 7.13
CA GLN A 63 14.69 6.76 8.35
C GLN A 63 15.30 8.15 8.09
N LYS A 64 15.41 8.56 6.81
CA LYS A 64 15.85 9.91 6.46
C LYS A 64 14.83 10.92 7.00
N GLU A 65 15.31 11.87 7.80
CA GLU A 65 14.48 12.89 8.44
C GLU A 65 13.64 13.69 7.43
N SER A 66 14.21 13.90 6.23
CA SER A 66 13.52 14.54 5.11
C SER A 66 12.36 13.76 4.50
N LEU A 67 12.11 12.50 4.91
CA LEU A 67 11.04 11.64 4.38
C LEU A 67 10.08 11.14 5.47
N VAL A 68 10.25 11.58 6.72
CA VAL A 68 9.42 11.17 7.86
C VAL A 68 7.94 11.48 7.63
N PHE A 69 7.64 12.57 6.91
CA PHE A 69 6.28 12.99 6.60
C PHE A 69 5.49 12.00 5.72
N GLU A 70 6.16 11.07 5.03
CA GLU A 70 5.46 10.05 4.23
C GLU A 70 4.71 9.05 5.12
N ALA A 71 5.21 8.78 6.33
CA ALA A 71 4.50 7.96 7.32
C ALA A 71 3.23 8.67 7.81
N ASP A 72 3.28 9.99 8.03
CA ASP A 72 2.10 10.77 8.39
C ASP A 72 1.05 10.75 7.27
N ARG A 73 1.50 10.79 6.02
CA ARG A 73 0.63 10.67 4.85
C ARG A 73 -0.11 9.33 4.81
N LEU A 74 0.57 8.23 5.12
CA LEU A 74 -0.06 6.90 5.27
C LEU A 74 -1.14 6.92 6.36
N MET A 75 -0.84 7.51 7.52
CA MET A 75 -1.79 7.59 8.64
C MET A 75 -3.03 8.41 8.26
N HIS A 76 -2.85 9.51 7.52
CA HIS A 76 -3.96 10.32 7.03
C HIS A 76 -4.86 9.53 6.06
N LEU A 77 -4.27 8.77 5.14
CA LEU A 77 -5.04 7.89 4.24
C LEU A 77 -5.85 6.86 5.02
N ALA A 78 -5.21 6.21 6.01
CA ALA A 78 -5.83 5.18 6.85
C ALA A 78 -6.90 5.69 7.81
N ALA A 79 -6.99 7.00 8.04
CA ALA A 79 -8.09 7.62 8.78
C ALA A 79 -9.42 7.58 8.00
N SER A 80 -9.37 7.49 6.66
CA SER A 80 -10.55 7.54 5.79
C SER A 80 -11.07 6.15 5.39
N LYS A 81 -10.16 5.23 5.02
CA LYS A 81 -10.46 3.87 4.57
C LYS A 81 -9.26 2.95 4.81
N PRO A 82 -9.46 1.61 4.84
CA PRO A 82 -8.36 0.68 5.00
C PRO A 82 -7.30 0.86 3.92
N VAL A 83 -6.02 0.77 4.30
CA VAL A 83 -4.89 0.91 3.39
C VAL A 83 -4.15 -0.42 3.26
N ILE A 84 -3.88 -0.84 2.03
CA ILE A 84 -3.00 -1.96 1.71
C ILE A 84 -1.69 -1.39 1.21
N VAL A 85 -0.57 -1.78 1.83
CA VAL A 85 0.76 -1.26 1.53
C VAL A 85 1.62 -2.37 0.94
N ASN A 86 2.08 -2.20 -0.29
CA ASN A 86 3.15 -3.00 -0.88
C ASN A 86 4.50 -2.43 -0.44
N LEU A 87 5.20 -3.08 0.48
CA LEU A 87 6.55 -2.68 0.88
C LEU A 87 7.57 -3.07 -0.20
N PRO A 88 8.73 -2.40 -0.32
CA PRO A 88 9.76 -2.72 -1.31
C PRO A 88 10.26 -4.17 -1.19
#